data_AF-A0A8C8GP05-F1
#
_entry.id   AF-A0A8C8GP05-F1
#
_cell.length_a   1.000
_cell.length_b   1.000
_cell.length_c   1.000
_cell.angle_alpha   90.00
_cell.angle_beta   90.00
_cell.angle_gamma   90.00
#
_symmetry.space_group_name_H-M   'P 1'
#
loop_
_entity.id
_entity.type
_entity.pdbx_description
1 polymer ?
#
loop_
_entity_poly.entity_id
_entity_poly.type
_entity_poly.pdbx_seq_one_letter_code
_entity_poly.pdbx_strand_id
1 'polypeptide(L)'
;MPPKKQKNPSVNISSSLEESEEFSLETTVPTEDISSSDERDRTGTQKVTRQLIERKELLHNLQLLKIEMSQKNLIIDNMKVDHLTKTEELEERLNVALHQKQVLALRLDSQLQLTQDEGRKQQALRKQEMDGILLRQKQLEETNRRLCDKAGDLRRSLRDLELTEDKYKELRDIPEERLSITEYVAVRTGERSSFMELQTERGQIRSFMRSYEEERRVRSELEIRNQRLTLELADTKGLIQEGDFKRDNYSNIKRERDAFECEVRELRKRLELLEMTHEVQTRERNELSREVSTLQQTVPLLQIDKDYL
;
A
#
# COMPACT_ATOMS: atom_id res chain seq x y z
N MET A 1 10.24 -55.14 25.67
CA MET A 1 10.48 -56.58 25.39
C MET A 1 11.64 -56.69 24.42
N PRO A 2 12.72 -57.43 24.74
CA PRO A 2 13.88 -57.56 23.86
C PRO A 2 13.80 -58.84 23.00
N PRO A 3 14.44 -58.89 21.83
CA PRO A 3 14.86 -60.16 21.24
C PRO A 3 16.38 -60.37 21.41
N LYS A 4 16.67 -61.37 22.22
CA LYS A 4 17.68 -62.44 22.11
C LYS A 4 18.97 -62.18 21.31
N LYS A 5 20.07 -62.21 22.07
CA LYS A 5 21.42 -62.61 21.67
C LYS A 5 21.40 -63.94 20.89
N GLN A 6 22.15 -64.00 19.80
CA GLN A 6 22.75 -65.25 19.31
C GLN A 6 24.27 -65.12 19.34
N LYS A 7 24.88 -66.18 19.88
CA LYS A 7 26.29 -66.38 20.18
C LYS A 7 26.85 -67.36 19.15
N ASN A 8 28.04 -67.02 18.63
CA ASN A 8 29.15 -67.90 18.21
C ASN A 8 28.97 -68.74 16.93
N PRO A 9 30.06 -69.16 16.23
CA PRO A 9 31.43 -69.26 16.71
C PRO A 9 32.55 -68.68 15.82
N SER A 10 33.66 -68.35 16.49
CA SER A 10 35.02 -68.32 15.96
C SER A 10 35.39 -69.69 15.39
N VAL A 11 35.87 -69.74 14.16
CA VAL A 11 36.56 -70.90 13.61
C VAL A 11 37.88 -70.42 13.03
N ASN A 12 38.94 -70.70 13.78
CA ASN A 12 40.31 -70.79 13.32
C ASN A 12 40.41 -71.90 12.28
N ILE A 13 41.11 -71.64 11.18
CA ILE A 13 41.68 -72.66 10.29
C ILE A 13 43.08 -72.11 9.97
N SER A 14 44.06 -72.28 10.86
CA SER A 14 44.95 -73.44 10.93
C SER A 14 45.44 -73.88 9.56
N SER A 15 46.59 -73.30 9.22
CA SER A 15 47.60 -73.84 8.32
C SER A 15 47.84 -75.33 8.62
N SER A 16 47.67 -76.18 7.62
CA SER A 16 48.21 -77.54 7.62
C SER A 16 49.22 -77.61 6.49
N LEU A 17 50.46 -77.36 6.85
CA LEU A 17 51.67 -77.67 6.11
C LEU A 17 51.81 -79.20 6.14
N GLU A 18 51.42 -79.87 5.06
CA GLU A 18 51.80 -81.27 4.85
C GLU A 18 52.76 -81.35 3.66
N GLU A 19 54.01 -81.57 4.06
CA GLU A 19 55.07 -82.32 3.39
C GLU A 19 54.61 -83.07 2.14
N SER A 20 55.09 -82.61 0.99
CA SER A 20 55.14 -83.42 -0.23
C SER A 20 56.59 -83.41 -0.70
N GLU A 21 57.20 -84.54 -0.42
CA GLU A 21 58.55 -85.02 -0.69
C GLU A 21 59.15 -84.48 -2.01
N GLU A 22 60.35 -83.91 -1.89
CA GLU A 22 61.25 -83.62 -3.01
C GLU A 22 61.60 -84.93 -3.73
N PHE A 23 61.06 -85.13 -4.93
CA PHE A 23 61.56 -86.17 -5.83
C PHE A 23 62.78 -85.61 -6.57
N SER A 24 63.95 -85.77 -5.96
CA SER A 24 65.27 -85.48 -6.53
C SER A 24 65.47 -86.14 -7.90
N LEU A 25 65.71 -85.31 -8.92
CA LEU A 25 66.14 -85.72 -10.25
C LEU A 25 67.67 -85.94 -10.25
N GLU A 26 68.10 -87.07 -9.70
CA GLU A 26 69.46 -87.56 -9.88
C GLU A 26 69.48 -88.49 -11.11
N THR A 27 70.09 -88.04 -12.20
CA THR A 27 70.25 -88.82 -13.43
C THR A 27 71.72 -89.21 -13.56
N THR A 28 72.15 -90.22 -12.81
CA THR A 28 73.43 -90.90 -13.07
C THR A 28 73.27 -91.79 -14.30
N VAL A 29 74.07 -91.53 -15.32
CA VAL A 29 74.21 -92.38 -16.52
C VAL A 29 75.15 -93.54 -16.19
N PRO A 30 74.74 -94.82 -16.34
CA PRO A 30 75.69 -95.94 -16.37
C PRO A 30 76.06 -96.27 -17.82
N THR A 31 77.33 -96.01 -18.13
CA THR A 31 78.09 -96.52 -19.28
C THR A 31 78.55 -97.96 -19.02
N GLU A 32 78.69 -98.73 -20.12
CA GLU A 32 79.45 -99.99 -20.26
C GLU A 32 78.84 -101.27 -19.63
N ASP A 33 78.97 -102.50 -20.14
CA ASP A 33 79.60 -103.03 -21.36
C ASP A 33 79.15 -104.51 -21.57
N ILE A 34 79.11 -104.93 -22.84
CA ILE A 34 79.18 -106.30 -23.42
C ILE A 34 78.74 -107.55 -22.61
N SER A 35 77.84 -108.34 -23.23
CA SER A 35 78.04 -109.80 -23.27
C SER A 35 77.49 -110.43 -24.55
N SER A 36 78.42 -110.72 -25.46
CA SER A 36 78.28 -111.62 -26.59
C SER A 36 78.79 -112.99 -26.15
N SER A 37 77.95 -114.03 -26.20
CA SER A 37 78.42 -115.42 -26.24
C SER A 37 77.58 -116.18 -27.25
N ASP A 38 78.27 -116.63 -28.28
CA ASP A 38 77.82 -117.53 -29.33
C ASP A 38 77.74 -118.97 -28.79
N GLU A 39 77.12 -119.84 -29.59
CA GLU A 39 77.13 -121.32 -29.62
C GLU A 39 75.72 -121.97 -29.66
N ARG A 40 75.32 -122.22 -30.91
CA ARG A 40 74.56 -123.40 -31.41
C ARG A 40 73.05 -123.50 -31.09
N ASP A 41 72.25 -122.98 -32.02
CA ASP A 41 71.23 -123.78 -32.74
C ASP A 41 70.72 -123.00 -33.98
N ARG A 42 71.15 -123.43 -35.17
CA ARG A 42 70.98 -122.73 -36.45
C ARG A 42 69.57 -122.90 -37.04
N THR A 43 68.50 -122.46 -36.36
CA THR A 43 67.17 -122.20 -36.98
C THR A 43 66.30 -121.19 -36.20
N GLY A 44 66.77 -120.64 -35.06
CA GLY A 44 66.02 -119.69 -34.22
C GLY A 44 66.33 -118.19 -34.41
N THR A 45 67.41 -117.83 -35.11
CA THR A 45 68.00 -116.47 -35.10
C THR A 45 67.20 -115.38 -35.84
N GLN A 46 66.43 -115.70 -36.89
CA GLN A 46 65.65 -114.71 -37.65
C GLN A 46 64.37 -114.24 -36.94
N LYS A 47 63.75 -115.11 -36.12
CA LYS A 47 62.59 -114.73 -35.29
C LYS A 47 63.02 -113.85 -34.12
N VAL A 48 64.19 -114.14 -33.56
CA VAL A 48 64.78 -113.37 -32.45
C VAL A 48 65.15 -111.95 -32.88
N THR A 49 65.65 -111.72 -34.10
CA THR A 49 66.00 -110.37 -34.59
C THR A 49 64.79 -109.49 -34.91
N ARG A 50 63.72 -110.03 -35.53
CA ARG A 50 62.49 -109.27 -35.78
C ARG A 50 61.77 -108.88 -34.49
N GLN A 51 61.66 -109.81 -33.55
CA GLN A 51 61.13 -109.53 -32.21
C GLN A 51 61.97 -108.48 -31.47
N LEU A 52 63.29 -108.45 -31.70
CA LEU A 52 64.17 -107.42 -31.12
C LEU A 52 63.87 -106.02 -31.67
N ILE A 53 63.62 -105.91 -32.98
CA ILE A 53 63.33 -104.62 -33.64
C ILE A 53 61.96 -104.11 -33.18
N GLU A 54 60.93 -104.96 -33.21
CA GLU A 54 59.59 -104.62 -32.72
C GLU A 54 59.63 -104.21 -31.24
N ARG A 55 60.44 -104.88 -30.41
CA ARG A 55 60.67 -104.48 -29.02
C ARG A 55 61.35 -103.10 -28.91
N LYS A 56 62.33 -102.79 -29.75
CA LYS A 56 63.01 -101.48 -29.76
C LYS A 56 62.07 -100.36 -30.20
N GLU A 57 61.23 -100.59 -31.22
CA GLU A 57 60.23 -99.63 -31.69
C GLU A 57 59.16 -99.36 -30.62
N LEU A 58 58.65 -100.41 -29.96
CA LEU A 58 57.71 -100.26 -28.84
C LEU A 58 58.34 -99.50 -27.67
N LEU A 59 59.62 -99.74 -27.35
CA LEU A 59 60.34 -98.99 -26.32
C LEU A 59 60.48 -97.51 -26.69
N HIS A 60 60.80 -97.20 -27.95
CA HIS A 60 60.89 -95.82 -28.41
C HIS A 60 59.53 -95.10 -28.38
N ASN A 61 58.47 -95.74 -28.85
CA ASN A 61 57.11 -95.20 -28.77
C ASN A 61 56.67 -94.96 -27.32
N LEU A 62 57.04 -95.87 -26.41
CA LEU A 62 56.79 -95.70 -24.98
C LEU A 62 57.57 -94.49 -24.42
N GLN A 63 58.81 -94.28 -24.85
CA GLN A 63 59.58 -93.08 -24.48
C GLN A 63 58.94 -91.79 -25.00
N LEU A 64 58.49 -91.76 -26.26
CA LEU A 64 57.78 -90.60 -26.83
C LEU A 64 56.51 -90.29 -26.06
N LEU A 65 55.68 -91.31 -25.80
CA LEU A 65 54.46 -91.15 -24.99
C LEU A 65 54.77 -90.66 -23.57
N LYS A 66 55.87 -91.11 -22.97
CA LYS A 66 56.32 -90.62 -21.65
C LYS A 66 56.70 -89.14 -21.71
N ILE A 67 57.38 -88.69 -22.77
CA ILE A 67 57.73 -87.28 -22.98
C ILE A 67 56.46 -86.45 -23.21
N GLU A 68 55.58 -86.86 -24.11
CA GLU A 68 54.32 -86.14 -24.36
C GLU A 68 53.45 -86.05 -23.11
N MET A 69 53.37 -87.13 -22.33
CA MET A 69 52.66 -87.13 -21.05
C MET A 69 53.30 -86.16 -20.06
N SER A 70 54.63 -86.14 -19.96
CA SER A 70 55.34 -85.19 -19.09
C SER A 70 55.13 -83.73 -19.50
N GLN A 71 55.09 -83.44 -20.81
CA GLN A 71 54.84 -82.11 -21.33
C GLN A 71 53.40 -81.67 -21.06
N LYS A 72 52.42 -82.55 -21.28
CA LYS A 72 51.01 -82.30 -20.95
C LYS A 72 50.83 -82.07 -19.45
N ASN A 73 51.50 -82.86 -18.61
CA ASN A 73 51.50 -82.64 -17.16
C ASN A 73 52.07 -81.26 -16.80
N LEU A 74 53.20 -80.86 -17.39
CA LEU A 74 53.80 -79.55 -17.15
C LEU A 74 52.86 -78.41 -17.57
N ILE A 75 52.16 -78.54 -18.70
CA ILE A 75 51.15 -77.56 -19.14
C ILE A 75 50.00 -77.48 -18.14
N ILE A 76 49.49 -78.63 -17.69
CA ILE A 76 48.42 -78.70 -16.70
C ILE A 76 48.85 -78.03 -15.39
N ASP A 77 50.08 -78.27 -14.94
CA ASP A 77 50.58 -77.70 -13.68
C ASP A 77 50.81 -76.19 -13.79
N ASN A 78 51.35 -75.69 -14.90
CA ASN A 78 51.41 -74.26 -15.16
C ASN A 78 50.01 -73.61 -15.16
N MET A 79 49.03 -74.22 -15.83
CA MET A 79 47.66 -73.71 -15.82
C MET A 79 47.05 -73.71 -14.42
N LYS A 80 47.33 -74.73 -13.59
CA LYS A 80 46.88 -74.75 -12.19
C LYS A 80 47.50 -73.61 -11.39
N VAL A 81 48.79 -73.35 -11.57
CA VAL A 81 49.48 -72.23 -10.91
C VAL A 81 48.90 -70.88 -11.34
N ASP A 82 48.66 -70.68 -12.64
CA ASP A 82 48.03 -69.45 -13.16
C ASP A 82 46.59 -69.27 -12.64
N HIS A 83 45.83 -70.36 -12.52
CA HIS A 83 44.49 -70.30 -11.94
C HIS A 83 44.52 -70.04 -10.43
N LEU A 84 45.48 -70.61 -9.71
CA LEU A 84 45.65 -70.41 -8.27
C LEU A 84 46.02 -68.94 -7.99
N THR A 85 47.03 -68.41 -8.68
CA THR A 85 47.47 -67.01 -8.53
C THR A 85 46.34 -66.04 -8.88
N LYS A 86 45.59 -66.29 -9.95
CA LYS A 86 44.42 -65.49 -10.30
C LYS A 86 43.30 -65.57 -9.26
N THR A 87 43.12 -66.72 -8.62
CA THR A 87 42.14 -66.88 -7.54
C THR A 87 42.56 -66.07 -6.32
N GLU A 88 43.84 -66.14 -5.93
CA GLU A 88 44.40 -65.33 -4.84
C GLU A 88 44.26 -63.82 -5.11
N GLU A 89 44.59 -63.35 -6.32
CA GLU A 89 44.39 -61.94 -6.69
C GLU A 89 42.92 -61.49 -6.58
N LEU A 90 41.99 -62.35 -7.00
CA LEU A 90 40.55 -62.04 -6.94
C LEU A 90 40.05 -62.03 -5.50
N GLU A 91 40.56 -62.93 -4.64
CA GLU A 91 40.27 -62.95 -3.21
C GLU A 91 40.81 -61.70 -2.51
N GLU A 92 42.03 -61.28 -2.80
CA GLU A 92 42.59 -60.03 -2.28
C GLU A 92 41.77 -58.82 -2.70
N ARG A 93 41.40 -58.72 -3.99
CA ARG A 93 40.54 -57.64 -4.49
C ARG A 93 39.16 -57.64 -3.82
N LEU A 94 38.58 -58.83 -3.61
CA LEU A 94 37.32 -58.98 -2.89
C LEU A 94 37.45 -58.51 -1.44
N ASN A 95 38.52 -58.89 -0.75
CA ASN A 95 38.79 -58.49 0.63
C ASN A 95 38.96 -56.97 0.76
N VAL A 96 39.68 -56.33 -0.18
CA VAL A 96 39.81 -54.87 -0.23
C VAL A 96 38.44 -54.21 -0.46
N ALA A 97 37.64 -54.71 -1.40
CA ALA A 97 36.31 -54.18 -1.66
C ALA A 97 35.36 -54.34 -0.46
N LEU A 98 35.42 -55.47 0.25
CA LEU A 98 34.65 -55.71 1.47
C LEU A 98 35.07 -54.76 2.60
N HIS A 99 36.37 -54.53 2.78
CA HIS A 99 36.87 -53.58 3.76
C HIS A 99 36.41 -52.14 3.44
N GLN A 100 36.53 -51.71 2.18
CA GLN A 100 36.03 -50.40 1.74
C GLN A 100 34.52 -50.25 1.98
N LYS A 101 33.73 -51.29 1.67
CA LYS A 101 32.29 -51.31 1.96
C LYS A 101 32.00 -51.14 3.45
N GLN A 102 32.73 -51.85 4.32
CA GLN A 102 32.57 -51.73 5.77
C GLN A 102 32.89 -50.32 6.27
N VAL A 103 33.99 -49.72 5.80
CA VAL A 103 34.37 -48.34 6.16
C VAL A 103 33.29 -47.34 5.72
N LEU A 104 32.77 -47.48 4.50
CA LEU A 104 31.71 -46.61 3.99
C LEU A 104 30.40 -46.77 4.78
N ALA A 105 30.03 -48.01 5.14
CA ALA A 105 28.85 -48.28 5.97
C ALA A 105 28.99 -47.61 7.36
N LEU A 106 30.14 -47.76 8.02
CA LEU A 106 30.40 -47.12 9.32
C LEU A 106 30.38 -45.59 9.23
N ARG A 107 30.91 -45.00 8.15
CA ARG A 107 30.86 -43.55 7.91
C ARG A 107 29.42 -43.06 7.75
N LEU A 108 28.60 -43.79 6.98
CA LEU A 108 27.20 -43.45 6.77
C LEU A 108 26.41 -43.57 8.09
N ASP A 109 26.59 -44.65 8.84
CA ASP A 109 25.93 -44.85 10.13
C ASP A 109 26.30 -43.75 11.14
N SER A 110 27.58 -43.37 11.19
CA SER A 110 28.04 -42.26 12.03
C SER A 110 27.40 -40.92 11.62
N GLN A 111 27.31 -40.64 10.32
CA GLN A 111 26.67 -39.42 9.82
C GLN A 111 25.15 -39.40 10.10
N LEU A 112 24.49 -40.54 9.97
CA LEU A 112 23.06 -40.68 10.31
C LEU A 112 22.82 -40.50 11.80
N GLN A 113 23.68 -41.05 12.66
CA GLN A 113 23.58 -40.84 14.12
C GLN A 113 23.81 -39.37 14.49
N LEU A 114 24.83 -38.71 13.95
CA LEU A 114 25.10 -37.30 14.21
C LEU A 114 23.93 -36.41 13.79
N THR A 115 23.40 -36.60 12.58
CA THR A 115 22.24 -35.82 12.09
C THR A 115 20.99 -36.07 12.93
N GLN A 116 20.75 -37.31 13.36
CA GLN A 116 19.63 -37.64 14.24
C GLN A 116 19.78 -36.96 15.63
N ASP A 117 20.97 -37.00 16.21
CA ASP A 117 21.23 -36.40 17.52
C ASP A 117 21.21 -34.88 17.49
N GLU A 118 21.72 -34.26 16.42
CA GLU A 118 21.57 -32.82 16.17
C GLU A 118 20.10 -32.42 16.05
N GLY A 119 19.30 -33.20 15.30
CA GLY A 119 17.86 -32.99 15.18
C GLY A 119 17.15 -33.04 16.54
N ARG A 120 17.48 -34.02 17.37
CA ARG A 120 16.95 -34.15 18.74
C ARG A 120 17.35 -32.97 19.63
N LYS A 121 18.62 -32.55 19.59
CA LYS A 121 19.12 -31.39 20.35
C LYS A 121 18.41 -30.11 19.95
N GLN A 122 18.28 -29.84 18.66
CA GLN A 122 17.56 -28.67 18.16
C GLN A 122 16.08 -28.70 18.55
N GLN A 123 15.43 -29.86 18.47
CA GLN A 123 14.03 -29.99 18.90
C GLN A 123 13.86 -29.74 20.40
N ALA A 124 14.79 -30.23 21.23
CA ALA A 124 14.78 -30.00 22.66
C ALA A 124 14.98 -28.51 23.01
N LEU A 125 15.92 -27.84 22.34
CA LEU A 125 16.14 -26.39 22.51
C LEU A 125 14.92 -25.58 22.12
N ARG A 126 14.33 -25.83 20.94
CA ARG A 126 13.10 -25.14 20.51
C ARG A 126 11.97 -25.36 21.51
N LYS A 127 11.82 -26.57 22.04
CA LYS A 127 10.80 -26.87 23.06
C LYS A 127 11.05 -26.07 24.33
N GLN A 128 12.29 -26.02 24.82
CA GLN A 128 12.66 -25.24 26.00
C GLN A 128 12.40 -23.74 25.81
N GLU A 129 12.74 -23.18 24.64
CA GLU A 129 12.46 -21.79 24.29
C GLU A 129 10.96 -21.51 24.26
N MET A 130 10.17 -22.38 23.63
CA MET A 130 8.71 -22.28 23.59
C MET A 130 8.09 -22.33 24.98
N ASP A 131 8.55 -23.24 25.84
CA ASP A 131 8.08 -23.35 27.22
C ASP A 131 8.41 -22.08 28.03
N GLY A 132 9.60 -21.49 27.81
CA GLY A 132 10.01 -20.22 28.42
C GLY A 132 9.14 -19.04 27.99
N ILE A 133 8.84 -18.93 26.68
CA ILE A 133 7.94 -17.90 26.14
C ILE A 133 6.53 -18.06 26.73
N LEU A 134 6.02 -19.29 26.77
CA LEU A 134 4.68 -19.59 27.27
C LEU A 134 4.55 -19.27 28.77
N LEU A 135 5.58 -19.56 29.57
CA LEU A 135 5.61 -19.19 30.98
C LEU A 135 5.58 -17.67 31.16
N ARG A 136 6.41 -16.93 30.40
CA ARG A 136 6.44 -15.47 30.45
C ARG A 136 5.10 -14.86 30.01
N GLN A 137 4.48 -15.41 28.97
CA GLN A 137 3.17 -14.98 28.50
C GLN A 137 2.11 -15.15 29.59
N LYS A 138 2.07 -16.31 30.26
CA LYS A 138 1.14 -16.55 31.39
C LYS A 138 1.33 -15.53 32.51
N GLN A 139 2.57 -15.23 32.90
CA GLN A 139 2.86 -14.21 33.91
C GLN A 139 2.38 -12.82 33.48
N LEU A 140 2.57 -12.46 32.22
CA LEU A 140 2.08 -11.18 31.68
C LEU A 140 0.55 -11.12 31.65
N GLU A 141 -0.12 -12.20 31.26
CA GLU A 141 -1.58 -12.28 31.27
C GLU A 141 -2.14 -12.18 32.69
N GLU A 142 -1.52 -12.83 33.67
CA GLU A 142 -1.90 -12.73 35.08
C GLU A 142 -1.70 -11.32 35.64
N THR A 143 -0.57 -10.67 35.35
CA THR A 143 -0.32 -9.29 35.80
C THR A 143 -1.30 -8.32 35.14
N ASN A 144 -1.60 -8.50 33.86
CA ASN A 144 -2.57 -7.67 33.15
C ASN A 144 -3.99 -7.84 33.73
N ARG A 145 -4.43 -9.07 34.00
CA ARG A 145 -5.71 -9.32 34.69
C ARG A 145 -5.77 -8.59 36.04
N ARG A 146 -4.73 -8.71 36.88
CA ARG A 146 -4.64 -8.01 38.17
C ARG A 146 -4.70 -6.49 38.01
N LEU A 147 -4.07 -5.93 36.98
CA LEU A 147 -4.12 -4.50 36.69
C LEU A 147 -5.52 -4.06 36.24
N CYS A 148 -6.19 -4.85 35.39
CA CYS A 148 -7.56 -4.60 34.98
C CYS A 148 -8.53 -4.64 36.17
N ASP A 149 -8.36 -5.58 37.08
CA ASP A 149 -9.17 -5.69 38.31
C ASP A 149 -8.95 -4.45 39.18
N LYS A 150 -7.70 -4.08 39.47
CA LYS A 150 -7.36 -2.86 40.22
C LYS A 150 -7.91 -1.60 39.57
N ALA A 151 -7.83 -1.48 38.24
CA ALA A 151 -8.41 -0.35 37.51
C ALA A 151 -9.96 -0.37 37.55
N GLY A 152 -10.58 -1.55 37.61
CA GLY A 152 -12.00 -1.73 37.86
C GLY A 152 -12.39 -1.26 39.26
N ASP A 153 -11.62 -1.65 40.28
CA ASP A 153 -11.80 -1.24 41.67
C ASP A 153 -11.68 0.28 41.82
N LEU A 154 -10.63 0.88 41.26
CA LEU A 154 -10.45 2.33 41.22
C LEU A 154 -11.62 3.04 40.53
N ARG A 155 -12.10 2.52 39.39
CA ARG A 155 -13.27 3.10 38.73
C ARG A 155 -14.53 3.01 39.58
N ARG A 156 -14.72 1.94 40.36
CA ARG A 156 -15.86 1.81 41.27
C ARG A 156 -15.71 2.75 42.47
N SER A 157 -14.52 2.87 43.06
CA SER A 157 -14.26 3.78 44.18
C SER A 157 -14.40 5.26 43.81
N LEU A 158 -14.20 5.60 42.53
CA LEU A 158 -14.32 6.98 42.03
C LEU A 158 -15.75 7.34 41.55
N ARG A 159 -16.72 6.43 41.55
CA ARG A 159 -18.10 6.76 41.12
C ARG A 159 -18.83 7.66 42.10
N ASP A 160 -18.67 7.41 43.39
CA ASP A 160 -19.42 8.09 44.46
C ASP A 160 -18.52 9.12 45.16
N LEU A 161 -17.79 9.91 44.35
CA LEU A 161 -16.83 10.87 44.84
C LEU A 161 -17.53 12.19 45.17
N GLU A 162 -18.16 12.24 46.34
CA GLU A 162 -18.76 13.46 46.88
C GLU A 162 -17.76 14.21 47.76
N LEU A 163 -17.29 15.36 47.28
CA LEU A 163 -16.40 16.22 48.03
C LEU A 163 -17.17 17.39 48.64
N THR A 164 -17.34 17.35 49.96
CA THR A 164 -17.90 18.47 50.73
C THR A 164 -16.91 19.63 50.76
N GLU A 165 -17.39 20.87 50.79
CA GLU A 165 -16.56 22.08 50.73
C GLU A 165 -15.52 22.16 51.87
N ASP A 166 -15.87 21.68 53.07
CA ASP A 166 -14.98 21.65 54.22
C ASP A 166 -13.83 20.65 54.02
N LYS A 167 -14.14 19.45 53.50
CA LYS A 167 -13.14 18.42 53.18
C LYS A 167 -12.24 18.84 52.02
N TYR A 168 -12.75 19.60 51.06
CA TYR A 168 -11.94 20.17 49.98
C TYR A 168 -10.89 21.14 50.52
N LYS A 169 -11.26 22.02 51.47
CA LYS A 169 -10.33 22.99 52.08
C LYS A 169 -9.22 22.27 52.85
N GLU A 170 -9.55 21.21 53.60
CA GLU A 170 -8.57 20.41 54.33
C GLU A 170 -7.61 19.65 53.41
N LEU A 171 -8.12 19.04 52.33
CA LEU A 171 -7.31 18.22 51.41
C LEU A 171 -6.48 19.05 50.43
N ARG A 172 -6.91 20.27 50.09
CA ARG A 172 -6.20 21.16 49.14
C ARG A 172 -4.82 21.60 49.66
N ASP A 173 -4.66 21.75 50.96
CA ASP A 173 -3.42 22.21 51.57
C ASP A 173 -2.41 21.08 51.81
N ILE A 174 -2.81 19.83 51.54
CA ILE A 174 -1.96 18.64 51.67
C ILE A 174 -1.21 18.39 50.35
N PRO A 175 0.12 18.11 50.38
CA PRO A 175 0.88 17.77 49.18
C PRO A 175 0.36 16.53 48.46
N GLU A 176 0.37 16.53 47.12
CA GLU A 176 -0.18 15.46 46.26
C GLU A 176 0.39 14.07 46.59
N GLU A 177 1.65 13.99 47.00
CA GLU A 177 2.34 12.75 47.36
C GLU A 177 1.76 12.05 48.59
N ARG A 178 1.03 12.78 49.43
CA ARG A 178 0.39 12.28 50.65
C ARG A 178 -1.10 12.01 50.48
N LEU A 179 -1.69 12.41 49.36
CA LEU A 179 -3.09 12.19 49.07
C LEU A 179 -3.30 10.76 48.55
N SER A 180 -4.39 10.13 48.98
CA SER A 180 -4.88 8.94 48.30
C SER A 180 -5.35 9.30 46.88
N ILE A 181 -5.35 8.31 45.98
CA ILE A 181 -5.81 8.51 44.59
C ILE A 181 -7.23 9.09 44.55
N THR A 182 -8.10 8.64 45.46
CA THR A 182 -9.48 9.15 45.58
C THR A 182 -9.52 10.61 46.02
N GLU A 183 -8.73 10.99 47.03
CA GLU A 183 -8.68 12.38 47.51
C GLU A 183 -8.06 13.32 46.49
N TYR A 184 -6.97 12.89 45.84
CA TYR A 184 -6.35 13.64 44.76
C TYR A 184 -7.35 13.90 43.63
N VAL A 185 -8.05 12.85 43.16
CA VAL A 185 -9.07 13.02 42.12
C VAL A 185 -10.19 13.95 42.59
N ALA A 186 -10.64 13.83 43.85
CA ALA A 186 -11.70 14.67 44.41
C ALA A 186 -11.35 16.15 44.38
N VAL A 187 -10.16 16.52 44.89
CA VAL A 187 -9.66 17.89 44.90
C VAL A 187 -9.59 18.46 43.49
N ARG A 188 -9.05 17.69 42.53
CA ARG A 188 -8.93 18.12 41.13
C ARG A 188 -10.28 18.26 40.43
N THR A 189 -11.25 17.40 40.75
CA THR A 189 -12.62 17.55 40.22
C THR A 189 -13.32 18.77 40.80
N GLY A 190 -13.15 19.07 42.09
CA GLY A 190 -13.71 20.28 42.73
C GLY A 190 -13.16 21.56 42.11
N GLU A 191 -11.83 21.67 41.94
CA GLU A 191 -11.18 22.82 41.28
C GLU A 191 -11.71 23.08 39.87
N ARG A 192 -11.95 22.01 39.11
CA ARG A 192 -12.47 22.11 37.74
C ARG A 192 -13.92 22.56 37.69
N SER A 193 -14.76 22.10 38.61
CA SER A 193 -16.16 22.52 38.69
C SER A 193 -16.27 24.02 38.95
N SER A 194 -15.55 24.55 39.95
CA SER A 194 -15.54 26.00 40.23
C SER A 194 -14.98 26.83 39.07
N PHE A 195 -13.95 26.33 38.39
CA PHE A 195 -13.40 27.01 37.21
C PHE A 195 -14.38 27.00 36.03
N MET A 196 -15.10 25.90 35.80
CA MET A 196 -16.10 25.82 34.73
C MET A 196 -17.29 26.75 34.99
N GLU A 197 -17.79 26.83 36.22
CA GLU A 197 -18.85 27.77 36.59
C GLU A 197 -18.43 29.21 36.28
N LEU A 198 -17.25 29.64 36.76
CA LEU A 198 -16.70 30.96 36.44
C LEU A 198 -16.51 31.21 34.93
N GLN A 199 -16.13 30.19 34.16
CA GLN A 199 -16.02 30.31 32.71
C GLN A 199 -17.39 30.46 32.03
N THR A 200 -18.42 29.75 32.51
CA THR A 200 -19.78 29.87 32.00
C THR A 200 -20.36 31.25 32.29
N GLU A 201 -20.20 31.78 33.50
CA GLU A 201 -20.61 33.13 33.88
C GLU A 201 -19.88 34.19 33.04
N ARG A 202 -18.55 34.06 32.87
CA ARG A 202 -17.78 34.93 31.96
C ARG A 202 -18.23 34.82 30.50
N GLY A 203 -18.70 33.65 30.08
CA GLY A 203 -19.30 33.42 28.77
C GLY A 203 -20.61 34.21 28.61
N GLN A 204 -21.50 34.10 29.59
CA GLN A 204 -22.78 34.79 29.63
C GLN A 204 -22.63 36.31 29.67
N ILE A 205 -21.72 36.83 30.48
CA ILE A 205 -21.41 38.28 30.52
C ILE A 205 -20.94 38.76 29.15
N ARG A 206 -20.07 38.00 28.47
CA ARG A 206 -19.60 38.35 27.11
C ARG A 206 -20.68 38.27 26.04
N SER A 207 -21.69 37.39 26.18
CA SER A 207 -22.84 37.40 25.26
C SER A 207 -23.75 38.58 25.53
N PHE A 208 -24.03 38.90 26.79
CA PHE A 208 -24.87 40.05 27.15
C PHE A 208 -24.24 41.39 26.72
N MET A 209 -22.92 41.56 26.86
CA MET A 209 -22.25 42.76 26.36
C MET A 209 -22.36 42.89 24.84
N ARG A 210 -22.19 41.80 24.09
CA ARG A 210 -22.32 41.81 22.62
C ARG A 210 -23.74 42.15 22.19
N SER A 211 -24.76 41.53 22.79
CA SER A 211 -26.16 41.83 22.45
C SER A 211 -26.51 43.28 22.77
N TYR A 212 -26.01 43.82 23.89
CA TYR A 212 -26.22 45.22 24.26
C TYR A 212 -25.55 46.19 23.26
N GLU A 213 -24.33 45.90 22.82
CA GLU A 213 -23.63 46.69 21.81
C GLU A 213 -24.35 46.66 20.45
N GLU A 214 -24.85 45.49 20.05
CA GLU A 214 -25.65 45.31 18.83
C GLU A 214 -26.96 46.10 18.90
N GLU A 215 -27.70 45.98 20.01
CA GLU A 215 -28.94 46.74 20.23
C GLU A 215 -28.68 48.25 20.18
N ARG A 216 -27.58 48.71 20.79
CA ARG A 216 -27.19 50.12 20.75
C ARG A 216 -26.90 50.60 19.33
N ARG A 217 -26.24 49.78 18.49
CA ARG A 217 -26.00 50.10 17.07
C ARG A 217 -27.31 50.18 16.29
N VAL A 218 -28.16 49.15 16.40
CA VAL A 218 -29.46 49.11 15.71
C VAL A 218 -30.34 50.29 16.11
N ARG A 219 -30.37 50.64 17.40
CA ARG A 219 -31.12 51.80 17.89
C ARG A 219 -30.63 53.11 17.26
N SER A 220 -29.32 53.32 17.15
CA SER A 220 -28.74 54.49 16.49
C SER A 220 -29.10 54.54 14.99
N GLU A 221 -29.09 53.40 14.30
CA GLU A 221 -29.47 53.34 12.89
C GLU A 221 -30.95 53.65 12.68
N LEU A 222 -31.81 53.12 13.55
CA LEU A 222 -33.25 53.40 13.53
C LEU A 222 -33.54 54.87 13.82
N GLU A 223 -32.79 55.50 14.72
CA GLU A 223 -32.93 56.93 15.02
C GLU A 223 -32.58 57.79 13.81
N ILE A 224 -31.46 57.50 13.13
CA ILE A 224 -31.07 58.18 11.88
C ILE A 224 -32.14 57.98 10.80
N ARG A 225 -32.66 56.75 10.66
CA ARG A 225 -33.73 56.45 9.70
C ARG A 225 -35.01 57.21 10.02
N ASN A 226 -35.37 57.31 11.29
CA ASN A 226 -36.55 58.05 11.74
C ASN A 226 -36.41 59.56 11.45
N GLN A 227 -35.23 60.14 11.69
CA GLN A 227 -34.93 61.52 11.34
C GLN A 227 -35.07 61.77 9.83
N ARG A 228 -34.53 60.88 8.99
CA ARG A 228 -34.67 60.96 7.52
C ARG A 228 -36.13 60.89 7.07
N LEU A 229 -36.88 59.90 7.57
CA LEU A 229 -38.30 59.76 7.25
C LEU A 229 -39.12 60.96 7.70
N THR A 230 -38.75 61.60 8.82
CA THR A 230 -39.40 62.82 9.30
C THR A 230 -39.20 63.98 8.34
N LEU A 231 -37.99 64.12 7.77
CA LEU A 231 -37.69 65.14 6.76
C LEU A 231 -38.43 64.85 5.43
N GLU A 232 -38.38 63.63 4.93
CA GLU A 232 -39.11 63.22 3.71
C GLU A 232 -40.63 63.44 3.84
N LEU A 233 -41.18 63.17 5.04
CA LEU A 233 -42.58 63.42 5.34
C LEU A 233 -42.90 64.93 5.37
N ALA A 234 -41.98 65.77 5.84
CA ALA A 234 -42.15 67.22 5.77
C ALA A 234 -42.13 67.72 4.32
N ASP A 235 -41.19 67.24 3.50
CA ASP A 235 -41.06 67.63 2.09
C ASP A 235 -42.30 67.23 1.28
N THR A 236 -42.77 66.00 1.45
CA THR A 236 -43.99 65.50 0.78
C THR A 236 -45.23 66.29 1.19
N LYS A 237 -45.37 66.66 2.48
CA LYS A 237 -46.43 67.57 2.93
C LYS A 237 -46.34 68.93 2.23
N GLY A 238 -45.13 69.49 2.09
CA GLY A 238 -44.91 70.73 1.36
C GLY A 238 -45.38 70.66 -0.10
N LEU A 239 -44.97 69.60 -0.81
CA LEU A 239 -45.39 69.38 -2.21
C LEU A 239 -46.91 69.24 -2.36
N ILE A 240 -47.57 68.55 -1.43
CA ILE A 240 -49.03 68.43 -1.41
C ILE A 240 -49.67 69.80 -1.22
N GLN A 241 -49.20 70.58 -0.24
CA GLN A 241 -49.71 71.94 0.03
C GLN A 241 -49.55 72.87 -1.19
N GLU A 242 -48.40 72.82 -1.87
CA GLU A 242 -48.19 73.58 -3.10
C GLU A 242 -49.13 73.13 -4.23
N GLY A 243 -49.35 71.82 -4.36
CA GLY A 243 -50.28 71.25 -5.34
C GLY A 243 -51.73 71.67 -5.07
N ASP A 244 -52.15 71.61 -3.81
CA ASP A 244 -53.47 72.07 -3.37
C ASP A 244 -53.64 73.57 -3.62
N PHE A 245 -52.65 74.40 -3.28
CA PHE A 245 -52.68 75.84 -3.58
C PHE A 245 -52.84 76.13 -5.08
N LYS A 246 -52.10 75.42 -5.94
CA LYS A 246 -52.23 75.53 -7.40
C LYS A 246 -53.62 75.12 -7.88
N ARG A 247 -54.17 74.02 -7.34
CA ARG A 247 -55.51 73.52 -7.71
C ARG A 247 -56.60 74.50 -7.31
N ASP A 248 -56.55 75.00 -6.08
CA ASP A 248 -57.57 75.90 -5.55
C ASP A 248 -57.55 77.24 -6.30
N ASN A 249 -56.37 77.77 -6.61
CA ASN A 249 -56.23 79.03 -7.34
C ASN A 249 -56.45 78.92 -8.86
N TYR A 250 -56.41 77.72 -9.44
CA TYR A 250 -56.61 77.50 -10.89
C TYR A 250 -57.93 78.10 -11.38
N SER A 251 -59.01 77.95 -10.60
CA SER A 251 -60.33 78.47 -10.97
C SER A 251 -60.34 79.99 -11.10
N ASN A 252 -59.61 80.70 -10.23
CA ASN A 252 -59.50 82.16 -10.26
C ASN A 252 -58.65 82.62 -11.46
N ILE A 253 -57.46 82.03 -11.64
CA ILE A 253 -56.60 82.32 -12.79
C ILE A 253 -57.33 82.05 -14.12
N LYS A 254 -58.08 80.94 -14.19
CA LYS A 254 -58.88 80.61 -15.37
C LYS A 254 -59.95 81.66 -15.64
N ARG A 255 -60.67 82.11 -14.60
CA ARG A 255 -61.67 83.19 -14.73
C ARG A 255 -61.04 84.48 -15.23
N GLU A 256 -59.90 84.89 -14.66
CA GLU A 256 -59.16 86.08 -15.10
C GLU A 256 -58.71 85.96 -16.56
N ARG A 257 -58.11 84.83 -16.94
CA ARG A 257 -57.74 84.56 -18.33
C ARG A 257 -58.94 84.62 -19.25
N ASP A 258 -60.04 83.95 -18.92
CA ASP A 258 -61.25 83.92 -19.74
C ASP A 258 -61.86 85.33 -19.88
N ALA A 259 -61.79 86.15 -18.83
CA ALA A 259 -62.17 87.56 -18.87
C ALA A 259 -61.28 88.37 -19.82
N PHE A 260 -59.95 88.24 -19.72
CA PHE A 260 -59.02 88.90 -20.64
C PHE A 260 -59.19 88.42 -22.09
N GLU A 261 -59.45 87.13 -22.32
CA GLU A 261 -59.74 86.61 -23.66
C GLU A 261 -61.05 87.18 -24.23
N CYS A 262 -62.08 87.38 -23.40
CA CYS A 262 -63.28 88.12 -23.79
C CYS A 262 -62.96 89.56 -24.19
N GLU A 263 -62.23 90.29 -23.35
CA GLU A 263 -61.83 91.68 -23.62
C GLU A 263 -61.02 91.80 -24.92
N VAL A 264 -60.05 90.91 -25.13
CA VAL A 264 -59.24 90.89 -26.37
C VAL A 264 -60.12 90.62 -27.60
N ARG A 265 -61.08 89.70 -27.51
CA ARG A 265 -62.03 89.45 -28.61
C ARG A 265 -62.90 90.66 -28.90
N GLU A 266 -63.38 91.35 -27.87
CA GLU A 266 -64.16 92.58 -28.05
C GLU A 266 -63.33 93.70 -28.67
N LEU A 267 -62.10 93.90 -28.21
CA LEU A 267 -61.18 94.90 -28.76
C LEU A 267 -60.85 94.63 -30.23
N ARG A 268 -60.61 93.37 -30.61
CA ARG A 268 -60.37 92.99 -32.01
C ARG A 268 -61.58 93.28 -32.90
N LYS A 269 -62.80 92.96 -32.45
CA LYS A 269 -64.03 93.31 -33.20
C LYS A 269 -64.18 94.82 -33.38
N ARG A 270 -63.89 95.60 -32.33
CA ARG A 270 -63.91 97.07 -32.41
C ARG A 270 -62.86 97.59 -33.37
N LEU A 271 -61.66 97.01 -33.37
CA LEU A 271 -60.59 97.35 -34.31
C LEU A 271 -60.99 97.04 -35.76
N GLU A 272 -61.52 95.84 -36.02
CA GLU A 272 -61.96 95.42 -37.36
C GLU A 272 -63.08 96.33 -37.89
N LEU A 273 -64.07 96.66 -37.05
CA LEU A 273 -65.09 97.65 -37.39
C LEU A 273 -64.47 99.02 -37.71
N LEU A 274 -63.49 99.46 -36.91
CA LEU A 274 -62.81 100.73 -37.13
C LEU A 274 -62.00 100.73 -38.44
N GLU A 275 -61.27 99.65 -38.75
CA GLU A 275 -60.54 99.47 -40.00
C GLU A 275 -61.49 99.53 -41.21
N MET A 276 -62.62 98.82 -41.16
CA MET A 276 -63.64 98.87 -42.22
C MET A 276 -64.20 100.28 -42.41
N THR A 277 -64.50 100.99 -41.31
CA THR A 277 -64.96 102.40 -41.40
C THR A 277 -63.87 103.32 -41.97
N HIS A 278 -62.61 103.11 -41.59
CA HIS A 278 -61.48 103.88 -42.08
C HIS A 278 -61.22 103.63 -43.58
N GLU A 279 -61.36 102.39 -44.06
CA GLU A 279 -61.26 102.07 -45.49
C GLU A 279 -62.34 102.78 -46.31
N VAL A 280 -63.60 102.74 -45.85
CA VAL A 280 -64.72 103.43 -46.51
C VAL A 280 -64.45 104.93 -46.57
N GLN A 281 -64.10 105.55 -45.44
CA GLN A 281 -63.73 106.96 -45.38
C GLN A 281 -62.53 107.30 -46.28
N THR A 282 -61.55 106.41 -46.38
CA THR A 282 -60.38 106.60 -47.26
C THR A 282 -60.77 106.55 -48.74
N ARG A 283 -61.68 105.64 -49.14
CA ARG A 283 -62.21 105.58 -50.50
C ARG A 283 -63.01 106.82 -50.85
N GLU A 284 -63.95 107.22 -49.99
CA GLU A 284 -64.74 108.45 -50.13
C GLU A 284 -63.82 109.67 -50.27
N ARG A 285 -62.81 109.81 -49.40
CA ARG A 285 -61.81 110.87 -49.49
C ARG A 285 -61.05 110.85 -50.83
N ASN A 286 -60.66 109.68 -51.32
CA ASN A 286 -59.94 109.55 -52.59
C ASN A 286 -60.82 109.87 -53.80
N GLU A 287 -62.10 109.47 -53.78
CA GLU A 287 -63.10 109.81 -54.79
C GLU A 287 -63.33 111.31 -54.84
N LEU A 288 -63.60 111.94 -53.69
CA LEU A 288 -63.70 113.40 -53.56
C LEU A 288 -62.42 114.09 -54.05
N SER A 289 -61.23 113.56 -53.72
CA SER A 289 -59.97 114.12 -54.20
C SER A 289 -59.81 114.04 -55.72
N ARG A 290 -60.29 112.97 -56.36
CA ARG A 290 -60.29 112.84 -57.83
C ARG A 290 -61.30 113.79 -58.46
N GLU A 291 -62.52 113.86 -57.93
CA GLU A 291 -63.55 114.80 -58.39
C GLU A 291 -63.04 116.24 -58.32
N VAL A 292 -62.43 116.63 -57.21
CA VAL A 292 -61.78 117.94 -57.05
C VAL A 292 -60.70 118.15 -58.10
N SER A 293 -59.84 117.15 -58.35
CA SER A 293 -58.77 117.27 -59.37
C SER A 293 -59.34 117.41 -60.78
N THR A 294 -60.39 116.65 -61.12
CA THR A 294 -61.07 116.74 -62.42
C THR A 294 -61.72 118.11 -62.60
N LEU A 295 -62.44 118.61 -61.59
CA LEU A 295 -63.05 119.93 -61.60
C LEU A 295 -62.00 121.03 -61.74
N GLN A 296 -60.88 120.92 -61.03
CA GLN A 296 -59.76 121.86 -61.15
C GLN A 296 -59.15 121.91 -62.55
N GLN A 297 -59.17 120.82 -63.31
CA GLN A 297 -58.69 120.77 -64.70
C GLN A 297 -59.73 121.26 -65.70
N THR A 298 -61.00 120.88 -65.52
CA THR A 298 -62.07 121.24 -66.45
C THR A 298 -62.48 122.71 -66.34
N VAL A 299 -62.41 123.30 -65.15
CA VAL A 299 -62.82 124.71 -64.94
C VAL A 299 -61.99 125.68 -65.80
N PRO A 300 -60.65 125.65 -65.81
CA PRO A 300 -59.85 126.51 -66.67
C PRO A 300 -60.08 126.27 -68.16
N LEU A 301 -60.24 125.01 -68.59
CA LEU A 301 -60.51 124.68 -70.00
C LEU A 301 -61.85 125.26 -70.46
N LEU A 302 -62.91 125.08 -69.67
CA LEU A 302 -64.22 125.68 -69.94
C LEU A 302 -64.16 127.22 -69.90
N GLN A 303 -63.29 127.79 -69.06
CA GLN A 303 -63.04 129.24 -69.02
C GLN A 303 -62.39 129.72 -70.32
N ILE A 304 -61.42 128.97 -70.86
CA ILE A 304 -60.75 129.30 -72.13
C ILE A 304 -61.68 129.09 -73.33
N ASP A 305 -62.41 127.97 -73.40
CA ASP A 305 -63.40 127.70 -74.47
C ASP A 305 -64.47 128.80 -74.52
N LYS A 306 -64.86 129.33 -73.35
CA LYS A 306 -65.77 130.48 -73.24
C LYS A 306 -65.16 131.78 -73.76
N ASP A 307 -63.86 132.00 -73.54
CA ASP A 307 -63.18 133.24 -73.93
C ASP A 307 -62.70 133.24 -75.40
N TYR A 308 -62.60 132.07 -76.05
CA TYR A 308 -62.27 131.93 -77.48
C TYR A 308 -63.47 131.99 -78.44
N LEU A 309 -64.70 131.72 -77.95
CA LEU A 309 -65.97 131.93 -78.66
C LEU A 309 -66.44 133.39 -78.56
#